data_AF-A0A0G0AMT7-F1
#
_entry.id   AF-A0A0G0AMT7-F1
#
_cell.length_a   1.000
_cell.length_b   1.000
_cell.length_c   1.000
_cell.angle_alpha   90.00
_cell.angle_beta   90.00
_cell.angle_gamma   90.00
#
_symmetry.space_group_name_H-M   'P 1'
#
loop_
_entity.id
_entity.type
_entity.pdbx_description
1 polymer ?
#
loop_
_entity_poly.entity_id
_entity_poly.type
_entity_poly.pdbx_seq_one_letter_code
_entity_poly.pdbx_strand_id
1 'polypeptide(L)'
;MDCEFSGATPATLAEFNLAGGVDNLQTFYDISLVDGYNIPMGINYIPAKNTTFIPPNLTNCACIATAGWVYSPAGNGTFYSNCPWLNLAFPPTHPGNGIYPYPDDNVERPAFAPCNSACAATGTDKDCCIGKYHDPHICKPSQYSKSVKAVCPDAYSFAYDDQQSTFIIPKGGGWEVVMCPEGRSTDILRKLGSEMFELASGGKLSPHTLKRLRNATYVMEERGSAGGVRPWAIMLMICVVVACSWTIF
;
A
#
# COMPACT_ATOMS: atom_id res chain seq x y z
N MET A 1 12.61 -25.02 -10.16
CA MET A 1 11.83 -24.43 -11.25
C MET A 1 12.57 -23.17 -11.61
N ASP A 2 13.13 -23.13 -12.80
CA ASP A 2 13.93 -22.01 -13.28
C ASP A 2 13.08 -21.26 -14.29
N CYS A 3 12.55 -20.10 -13.89
CA CYS A 3 11.70 -19.28 -14.76
C CYS A 3 12.57 -18.50 -15.75
N GLU A 4 12.29 -18.62 -17.05
CA GLU A 4 13.00 -17.89 -18.12
C GLU A 4 12.31 -16.59 -18.55
N PHE A 5 11.02 -16.46 -18.25
CA PHE A 5 10.17 -15.32 -18.66
C PHE A 5 9.34 -14.80 -17.49
N SER A 6 8.66 -13.67 -17.70
CA SER A 6 7.75 -13.09 -16.72
C SER A 6 6.63 -14.07 -16.34
N GLY A 7 6.18 -13.98 -15.08
CA GLY A 7 5.06 -14.76 -14.57
C GLY A 7 3.73 -14.33 -15.20
N ALA A 8 2.74 -15.22 -15.14
CA ALA A 8 1.36 -14.87 -15.52
C ALA A 8 0.76 -13.87 -14.53
N THR A 9 -0.05 -12.94 -15.02
CA THR A 9 -0.81 -11.99 -14.20
C THR A 9 -2.05 -12.66 -13.58
N PRO A 10 -2.52 -12.22 -12.39
CA PRO A 10 -1.99 -11.12 -11.59
C PRO A 10 -0.77 -11.50 -10.75
N ALA A 11 0.23 -10.62 -10.68
CA ALA A 11 1.44 -10.83 -9.89
C ALA A 11 1.89 -9.55 -9.19
N THR A 12 2.08 -9.63 -7.86
CA THR A 12 2.80 -8.58 -7.12
C THR A 12 4.29 -8.70 -7.44
N LEU A 13 4.93 -7.62 -7.89
CA LEU A 13 6.33 -7.63 -8.30
C LEU A 13 7.20 -6.86 -7.31
N ALA A 14 8.41 -7.36 -7.05
CA ALA A 14 9.51 -6.58 -6.50
C ALA A 14 10.50 -6.32 -7.63
N GLU A 15 10.70 -5.06 -7.98
CA GLU A 15 11.54 -4.65 -9.09
C GLU A 15 12.83 -4.01 -8.56
N PHE A 16 13.96 -4.30 -9.22
CA PHE A 16 15.27 -3.79 -8.82
C PHE A 16 16.08 -3.40 -10.06
N ASN A 17 16.62 -2.18 -10.04
CA ASN A 17 17.71 -1.76 -10.90
C ASN A 17 18.92 -1.41 -10.03
N LEU A 18 19.86 -2.35 -9.90
CA LEU A 18 21.00 -2.27 -8.97
C LEU A 18 22.11 -1.31 -9.43
N ALA A 19 22.08 -0.88 -10.68
CA ALA A 19 23.13 -0.07 -11.30
C ALA A 19 22.51 0.99 -12.22
N GLY A 20 21.67 1.85 -11.64
CA GLY A 20 21.02 2.95 -12.35
C GLY A 20 21.58 4.31 -11.98
N GLY A 21 20.92 5.35 -12.50
CA GLY A 21 21.18 6.73 -12.12
C GLY A 21 22.46 7.29 -12.75
N VAL A 22 22.98 8.37 -12.17
CA VAL A 22 24.24 9.00 -12.62
C VAL A 22 25.40 8.05 -12.30
N ASP A 23 26.26 7.81 -13.29
CA ASP A 23 27.44 6.94 -13.21
C ASP A 23 27.18 5.49 -12.74
N ASN A 24 25.94 5.01 -12.82
CA ASN A 24 25.51 3.69 -12.32
C ASN A 24 25.77 3.50 -10.82
N LEU A 25 25.66 4.58 -10.03
CA LEU A 25 25.93 4.63 -8.59
C LEU A 25 24.67 4.63 -7.72
N GLN A 26 23.49 4.46 -8.32
CA GLN A 26 22.23 4.38 -7.59
C GLN A 26 21.56 3.02 -7.79
N THR A 27 20.81 2.61 -6.78
CA THR A 27 19.90 1.48 -6.87
C THR A 27 18.47 2.01 -6.79
N PHE A 28 17.66 1.60 -7.76
CA PHE A 28 16.23 1.85 -7.81
C PHE A 28 15.53 0.55 -7.45
N TYR A 29 14.52 0.64 -6.60
CA TYR A 29 13.67 -0.51 -6.31
C TYR A 29 12.28 -0.05 -5.93
N ASP A 30 11.33 -0.94 -6.13
CA ASP A 30 9.92 -0.67 -5.89
C ASP A 30 9.13 -1.97 -5.78
N ILE A 31 7.93 -1.82 -5.22
CA ILE A 31 6.88 -2.84 -5.31
C ILE A 31 5.93 -2.38 -6.40
N SER A 32 5.61 -3.25 -7.33
CA SER A 32 4.81 -2.92 -8.50
C SER A 32 3.58 -3.80 -8.62
N LEU A 33 2.44 -3.12 -8.75
CA LEU A 33 1.11 -3.72 -8.95
C LEU A 33 0.56 -3.40 -10.35
N VAL A 34 1.45 -3.00 -11.27
CA VAL A 34 1.14 -2.74 -12.69
C VAL A 34 0.63 -4.00 -13.37
N ASP A 35 1.11 -5.17 -12.93
CA ASP A 35 0.71 -6.50 -13.39
C ASP A 35 -0.35 -7.16 -12.51
N GLY A 36 -0.98 -6.39 -11.62
CA GLY A 36 -1.95 -6.89 -10.65
C GLY A 36 -1.30 -7.15 -9.29
N TYR A 37 -2.05 -7.80 -8.39
CA TYR A 37 -1.53 -8.23 -7.10
C TYR A 37 -2.08 -9.60 -6.72
N ASN A 38 -1.26 -10.43 -6.09
CA ASN A 38 -1.62 -11.80 -5.71
C ASN A 38 -1.08 -12.23 -4.34
N ILE A 39 -0.02 -11.60 -3.81
CA ILE A 39 0.50 -11.85 -2.47
C ILE A 39 0.99 -10.50 -1.90
N PRO A 40 0.71 -10.20 -0.60
CA PRO A 40 1.35 -9.10 0.11
C PRO A 40 2.88 -9.18 0.06
N MET A 41 3.55 -8.05 -0.16
CA MET A 41 5.01 -8.03 -0.34
C MET A 41 5.65 -6.89 0.45
N GLY A 42 6.84 -7.15 0.97
CA GLY A 42 7.71 -6.15 1.56
C GLY A 42 9.12 -6.26 1.02
N ILE A 43 9.83 -5.14 0.97
CA ILE A 43 11.25 -5.10 0.61
C ILE A 43 12.00 -4.45 1.76
N ASN A 44 12.90 -5.22 2.37
CA ASN A 44 13.78 -4.76 3.44
C ASN A 44 15.18 -4.50 2.88
N TYR A 45 15.71 -3.30 3.08
CA TYR A 45 17.09 -2.99 2.73
C TYR A 45 18.05 -3.55 3.79
N ILE A 46 19.09 -4.25 3.33
CA ILE A 46 20.17 -4.79 4.15
C ILE A 46 21.45 -4.00 3.85
N PRO A 47 21.94 -3.13 4.75
CA PRO A 47 23.15 -2.36 4.50
C PRO A 47 24.39 -3.25 4.40
N ALA A 48 25.29 -2.92 3.47
CA ALA A 48 26.61 -3.56 3.38
C ALA A 48 27.63 -2.82 4.25
N LYS A 49 28.74 -3.49 4.60
CA LYS A 49 29.78 -2.90 5.48
C LYS A 49 30.37 -1.59 4.97
N ASN A 50 30.37 -1.38 3.65
CA ASN A 50 30.95 -0.20 3.00
C ASN A 50 29.90 0.81 2.50
N THR A 51 28.63 0.67 2.87
CA THR A 51 27.58 1.62 2.47
C THR A 51 27.27 2.62 3.58
N THR A 52 26.74 3.77 3.19
CA THR A 52 26.19 4.74 4.16
C THR A 52 25.07 4.07 4.96
N PHE A 53 25.01 4.32 6.26
CA PHE A 53 23.87 3.89 7.07
C PHE A 53 22.61 4.64 6.66
N ILE A 54 21.56 3.88 6.34
CA ILE A 54 20.23 4.40 6.00
C ILE A 54 19.24 3.82 7.01
N PRO A 55 18.43 4.65 7.68
CA PRO A 55 17.42 4.17 8.62
C PRO A 55 16.37 3.28 7.92
N PRO A 56 16.02 2.10 8.47
CA PRO A 56 15.05 1.19 7.85
C PRO A 56 13.67 1.81 7.60
N ASN A 57 13.26 2.77 8.43
CA ASN A 57 12.01 3.53 8.27
C ASN A 57 11.98 4.44 7.03
N LEU A 58 13.10 4.64 6.35
CA LEU A 58 13.17 5.36 5.08
C LEU A 58 13.19 4.42 3.86
N THR A 59 13.53 3.13 4.04
CA THR A 59 13.81 2.21 2.91
C THR A 59 12.93 0.97 2.89
N ASN A 60 12.41 0.54 4.04
CA ASN A 60 11.70 -0.72 4.12
C ASN A 60 10.24 -0.51 3.78
N CYS A 61 9.90 -0.72 2.51
CA CYS A 61 8.54 -0.55 2.01
C CYS A 61 7.75 -1.86 2.12
N ALA A 62 6.43 -1.73 2.26
CA ALA A 62 5.51 -2.86 2.24
C ALA A 62 4.20 -2.48 1.57
N CYS A 63 3.67 -3.42 0.80
CA CYS A 63 2.32 -3.39 0.27
C CYS A 63 1.57 -4.64 0.73
N ILE A 64 0.67 -4.46 1.68
CA ILE A 64 -0.15 -5.56 2.22
C ILE A 64 -1.50 -5.64 1.52
N ALA A 65 -1.93 -4.54 0.88
CA ALA A 65 -3.19 -4.45 0.12
C ALA A 65 -4.47 -4.82 0.90
N THR A 66 -4.38 -5.10 2.20
CA THR A 66 -5.51 -5.36 3.10
C THR A 66 -5.96 -4.07 3.76
N ALA A 67 -7.19 -3.63 3.50
CA ALA A 67 -7.81 -2.51 4.22
C ALA A 67 -8.31 -2.91 5.63
N GLY A 68 -8.12 -4.16 6.06
CA GLY A 68 -8.75 -4.78 7.24
C GLY A 68 -8.37 -4.23 8.62
N TRP A 69 -7.54 -3.19 8.73
CA TRP A 69 -7.17 -2.58 10.02
C TRP A 69 -7.35 -1.06 10.10
N VAL A 70 -7.68 -0.39 8.98
CA VAL A 70 -7.78 1.10 8.93
C VAL A 70 -9.20 1.57 8.58
N TYR A 71 -10.04 0.72 8.00
CA TYR A 71 -11.44 1.03 7.72
C TYR A 71 -12.37 0.11 8.52
N SER A 72 -13.47 0.68 9.04
CA SER A 72 -14.52 -0.08 9.74
C SER A 72 -15.00 -1.25 8.87
N PRO A 73 -15.35 -2.41 9.46
CA PRO A 73 -15.92 -3.53 8.72
C PRO A 73 -17.10 -3.06 7.86
N ALA A 74 -17.21 -3.53 6.62
CA ALA A 74 -18.46 -3.41 5.89
C ALA A 74 -19.55 -4.10 6.73
N GLY A 75 -20.74 -3.50 6.80
CA GLY A 75 -21.83 -3.95 7.70
C GLY A 75 -22.32 -5.39 7.50
N ASN A 76 -21.78 -6.12 6.53
CA ASN A 76 -22.16 -7.49 6.16
C ASN A 76 -21.05 -8.54 6.29
N GLY A 77 -19.85 -8.18 6.75
CA GLY A 77 -18.76 -9.16 6.88
C GLY A 77 -17.42 -8.60 6.45
N THR A 78 -16.40 -9.18 7.04
CA THR A 78 -15.00 -8.78 6.96
C THR A 78 -14.47 -8.75 5.53
N PHE A 79 -13.56 -7.80 5.25
CA PHE A 79 -12.66 -7.70 4.08
C PHE A 79 -13.15 -6.88 2.88
N TYR A 80 -12.66 -5.63 2.80
CA TYR A 80 -12.55 -4.92 1.54
C TYR A 80 -11.37 -5.49 0.74
N SER A 81 -11.64 -6.34 -0.24
CA SER A 81 -10.73 -6.45 -1.38
C SER A 81 -10.76 -5.08 -2.08
N ASN A 82 -9.62 -4.38 -2.20
CA ASN A 82 -9.54 -3.14 -3.00
C ASN A 82 -9.61 -3.40 -4.51
N CYS A 83 -9.84 -4.66 -4.89
CA CYS A 83 -10.06 -5.07 -6.24
C CYS A 83 -11.44 -4.65 -6.73
N PRO A 84 -11.52 -3.79 -7.77
CA PRO A 84 -12.78 -3.58 -8.47
C PRO A 84 -13.31 -4.90 -9.03
N TRP A 85 -14.64 -5.00 -9.18
CA TRP A 85 -15.29 -6.24 -9.60
C TRP A 85 -14.71 -6.83 -10.91
N LEU A 86 -14.55 -5.97 -11.91
CA LEU A 86 -14.03 -6.33 -13.23
C LEU A 86 -12.58 -6.81 -13.20
N ASN A 87 -11.88 -6.58 -12.09
CA ASN A 87 -10.48 -6.90 -11.92
C ASN A 87 -10.26 -8.16 -11.07
N LEU A 88 -11.31 -8.76 -10.51
CA LEU A 88 -11.17 -10.01 -9.73
C LEU A 88 -10.62 -11.12 -10.63
N ALA A 89 -9.49 -11.72 -10.24
CA ALA A 89 -8.94 -12.86 -10.97
C ALA A 89 -9.83 -14.10 -10.84
N PHE A 90 -10.48 -14.23 -9.69
CA PHE A 90 -11.42 -15.32 -9.38
C PHE A 90 -12.76 -14.71 -8.93
N PRO A 91 -13.58 -14.22 -9.87
CA PRO A 91 -14.90 -13.73 -9.51
C PRO A 91 -15.76 -14.89 -8.96
N PRO A 92 -16.55 -14.67 -7.89
CA PRO A 92 -17.43 -15.71 -7.36
C PRO A 92 -18.45 -16.16 -8.40
N THR A 93 -18.93 -17.40 -8.26
CA THR A 93 -19.96 -17.94 -9.14
C THR A 93 -21.32 -17.34 -8.81
N HIS A 94 -21.99 -16.79 -9.82
CA HIS A 94 -23.24 -16.03 -9.68
C HIS A 94 -24.45 -16.96 -9.47
N PRO A 95 -25.45 -16.61 -8.65
CA PRO A 95 -26.79 -17.21 -8.74
C PRO A 95 -27.57 -16.57 -9.90
N GLY A 96 -27.51 -17.11 -11.12
CA GLY A 96 -28.34 -16.66 -12.27
C GLY A 96 -27.63 -15.88 -13.40
N ASN A 97 -28.37 -14.98 -14.06
CA ASN A 97 -28.17 -14.38 -15.41
C ASN A 97 -27.03 -13.34 -15.60
N GLY A 98 -25.98 -13.37 -14.77
CA GLY A 98 -24.71 -12.69 -15.07
C GLY A 98 -24.68 -11.15 -14.96
N ILE A 99 -25.65 -10.54 -14.27
CA ILE A 99 -25.67 -9.10 -13.95
C ILE A 99 -25.43 -8.94 -12.46
N TYR A 100 -24.33 -8.30 -12.07
CA TYR A 100 -24.03 -7.98 -10.66
C TYR A 100 -24.79 -6.73 -10.22
N PRO A 101 -25.77 -6.83 -9.30
CA PRO A 101 -26.44 -5.66 -8.76
C PRO A 101 -25.48 -4.91 -7.84
N TYR A 102 -25.37 -3.60 -8.06
CA TYR A 102 -24.68 -2.70 -7.13
C TYR A 102 -25.68 -2.08 -6.16
N PRO A 103 -25.38 -1.93 -4.85
CA PRO A 103 -24.21 -2.44 -4.14
C PRO A 103 -24.49 -3.85 -3.60
N ASP A 104 -23.72 -4.81 -4.11
CA ASP A 104 -23.55 -6.20 -3.68
C ASP A 104 -24.76 -6.82 -2.95
N ASP A 105 -25.49 -7.69 -3.64
CA ASP A 105 -26.16 -8.83 -2.99
C ASP A 105 -25.20 -9.43 -1.95
N ASN A 106 -25.68 -10.04 -0.86
CA ASN A 106 -24.89 -10.55 0.28
C ASN A 106 -23.86 -11.68 -0.05
N VAL A 107 -23.20 -11.63 -1.21
CA VAL A 107 -22.14 -12.49 -1.71
C VAL A 107 -20.87 -12.18 -0.94
N GLU A 108 -20.46 -13.14 -0.12
CA GLU A 108 -19.23 -13.06 0.66
C GLU A 108 -18.01 -13.05 -0.27
N ARG A 109 -17.12 -12.06 -0.08
CA ARG A 109 -15.84 -11.99 -0.80
C ARG A 109 -14.76 -12.72 0.01
N PRO A 110 -13.79 -13.38 -0.64
CA PRO A 110 -12.67 -13.97 0.08
C PRO A 110 -11.83 -12.87 0.74
N ALA A 111 -11.28 -13.18 1.91
CA ALA A 111 -10.50 -12.24 2.72
C ALA A 111 -9.32 -11.60 1.98
N PHE A 112 -8.80 -12.34 1.00
CA PHE A 112 -7.81 -11.90 0.06
C PHE A 112 -8.19 -12.44 -1.32
N ALA A 113 -8.27 -11.55 -2.32
CA ALA A 113 -8.55 -11.89 -3.70
C ALA A 113 -7.44 -11.35 -4.59
N PRO A 114 -6.70 -12.20 -5.32
CA PRO A 114 -5.82 -11.75 -6.39
C PRO A 114 -6.59 -10.89 -7.39
N CYS A 115 -5.97 -9.82 -7.84
CA CYS A 115 -6.60 -8.79 -8.64
C CYS A 115 -5.75 -8.45 -9.85
N ASN A 116 -6.35 -8.53 -11.02
CA ASN A 116 -5.77 -8.06 -12.26
C ASN A 116 -5.64 -6.54 -12.23
N SER A 117 -4.55 -6.01 -12.77
CA SER A 117 -4.48 -4.58 -13.07
C SER A 117 -5.50 -4.19 -14.15
N ALA A 118 -5.69 -2.89 -14.37
CA ALA A 118 -6.52 -2.42 -15.47
C ALA A 118 -6.03 -2.94 -16.82
N CYS A 119 -4.71 -2.90 -17.06
CA CYS A 119 -4.11 -3.43 -18.29
C CYS A 119 -4.34 -4.94 -18.44
N ALA A 120 -4.10 -5.72 -17.38
CA ALA A 120 -4.30 -7.17 -17.42
C ALA A 120 -5.78 -7.55 -17.61
N ALA A 121 -6.72 -6.75 -17.10
CA ALA A 121 -8.15 -7.01 -17.23
C ALA A 121 -8.72 -6.61 -18.60
N THR A 122 -8.27 -5.49 -19.19
CA THR A 122 -8.89 -4.92 -20.40
C THR A 122 -8.05 -5.08 -21.66
N GLY A 123 -6.73 -5.15 -21.54
CA GLY A 123 -5.79 -5.17 -22.66
C GLY A 123 -5.80 -3.89 -23.51
N THR A 124 -6.43 -2.80 -23.06
CA THR A 124 -6.57 -1.59 -23.87
C THR A 124 -5.32 -0.73 -23.83
N ASP A 125 -5.02 -0.05 -24.95
CA ASP A 125 -3.88 0.88 -25.03
C ASP A 125 -3.88 1.95 -23.93
N LYS A 126 -5.08 2.37 -23.51
CA LYS A 126 -5.29 3.37 -22.47
C LYS A 126 -4.86 2.86 -21.10
N ASP A 127 -5.27 1.64 -20.74
CA ASP A 127 -4.98 1.08 -19.42
C ASP A 127 -3.56 0.53 -19.33
N CYS A 128 -2.98 0.14 -20.47
CA CYS A 128 -1.60 -0.32 -20.58
C CYS A 128 -0.59 0.82 -20.84
N CYS A 129 -1.06 2.06 -21.01
CA CYS A 129 -0.22 3.22 -21.31
C CYS A 129 0.69 3.04 -22.56
N ILE A 130 0.15 2.46 -23.64
CA ILE A 130 0.88 2.22 -24.88
C ILE A 130 0.32 3.05 -26.05
N GLY A 131 1.04 3.08 -27.16
CA GLY A 131 0.65 3.82 -28.36
C GLY A 131 0.48 5.31 -28.06
N LYS A 132 -0.70 5.88 -28.35
CA LYS A 132 -0.99 7.30 -28.08
C LYS A 132 -1.06 7.65 -26.58
N TYR A 133 -1.11 6.65 -25.70
CA TYR A 133 -1.10 6.82 -24.25
C TYR A 133 0.29 6.61 -23.65
N HIS A 134 1.33 6.39 -24.47
CA HIS A 134 2.72 6.30 -24.04
C HIS A 134 3.31 7.68 -23.69
N ASP A 135 2.61 8.42 -22.84
CA ASP A 135 2.99 9.73 -22.34
C ASP A 135 2.38 9.92 -20.93
N PRO A 136 3.18 10.30 -19.92
CA PRO A 136 2.70 10.50 -18.55
C PRO A 136 1.60 11.58 -18.42
N HIS A 137 1.58 12.57 -19.30
CA HIS A 137 0.56 13.60 -19.35
C HIS A 137 -0.74 13.11 -19.99
N ILE A 138 -0.71 12.03 -20.78
CA ILE A 138 -1.88 11.46 -21.46
C ILE A 138 -2.43 10.25 -20.70
N CYS A 139 -1.59 9.31 -20.28
CA CYS A 139 -2.05 8.16 -19.51
C CYS A 139 -2.50 8.61 -18.12
N LYS A 140 -3.71 8.19 -17.72
CA LYS A 140 -4.30 8.57 -16.43
C LYS A 140 -4.60 7.34 -15.60
N PRO A 141 -4.49 7.45 -14.26
CA PRO A 141 -4.77 6.32 -13.38
C PRO A 141 -6.23 5.86 -13.51
N SER A 142 -6.39 4.55 -13.66
CA SER A 142 -7.69 3.86 -13.73
C SER A 142 -8.38 3.82 -12.35
N GLN A 143 -9.61 3.29 -12.29
CA GLN A 143 -10.28 3.02 -11.02
C GLN A 143 -9.50 2.01 -10.17
N TYR A 144 -8.93 0.97 -10.80
CA TYR A 144 -8.03 0.01 -10.15
C TYR A 144 -6.84 0.75 -9.53
N SER A 145 -6.14 1.56 -10.32
CA SER A 145 -4.91 2.24 -9.89
C SER A 145 -5.17 3.15 -8.69
N LYS A 146 -6.26 3.93 -8.72
CA LYS A 146 -6.67 4.77 -7.59
C LYS A 146 -7.01 3.96 -6.33
N SER A 147 -7.73 2.84 -6.49
CA SER A 147 -8.15 1.99 -5.36
C SER A 147 -6.96 1.33 -4.69
N VAL A 148 -6.01 0.83 -5.49
CA VAL A 148 -4.79 0.20 -5.00
C VAL A 148 -3.86 1.23 -4.37
N LYS A 149 -3.68 2.41 -4.98
CA LYS A 149 -2.81 3.46 -4.42
C LYS A 149 -3.28 3.97 -3.06
N ALA A 150 -4.59 3.94 -2.80
CA ALA A 150 -5.14 4.27 -1.49
C ALA A 150 -4.69 3.30 -0.38
N VAL A 151 -4.35 2.05 -0.73
CA VAL A 151 -3.99 1.00 0.24
C VAL A 151 -2.52 0.60 0.19
N CYS A 152 -1.85 0.78 -0.94
CA CYS A 152 -0.40 0.67 -1.06
C CYS A 152 0.19 1.97 -1.65
N PRO A 153 0.32 3.02 -0.82
CA PRO A 153 0.82 4.33 -1.28
C PRO A 153 2.22 4.29 -1.87
N ASP A 154 3.10 3.43 -1.35
CA ASP A 154 4.50 3.33 -1.81
C ASP A 154 4.70 2.38 -3.01
N ALA A 155 3.65 1.72 -3.49
CA ALA A 155 3.73 0.79 -4.62
C ALA A 155 3.24 1.44 -5.93
N TYR A 156 3.79 0.99 -7.05
CA TYR A 156 3.31 1.38 -8.38
C TYR A 156 1.91 0.83 -8.61
N SER A 157 0.98 1.72 -8.95
CA SER A 157 -0.42 1.36 -9.24
C SER A 157 -0.76 1.33 -10.74
N PHE A 158 0.11 1.92 -11.58
CA PHE A 158 0.10 1.90 -13.04
C PHE A 158 1.46 2.36 -13.59
N ALA A 159 1.66 2.28 -14.90
CA ALA A 159 2.98 2.45 -15.54
C ALA A 159 3.67 3.81 -15.28
N TYR A 160 2.93 4.90 -15.08
CA TYR A 160 3.49 6.23 -14.87
C TYR A 160 3.27 6.77 -13.43
N ASP A 161 3.32 5.88 -12.43
CA ASP A 161 3.21 6.20 -11.00
C ASP A 161 4.59 6.38 -10.33
N ASP A 162 5.51 7.11 -10.96
CA ASP A 162 6.94 7.12 -10.62
C ASP A 162 7.28 7.90 -9.34
N GLN A 163 6.72 9.11 -9.18
CA GLN A 163 7.11 10.06 -8.14
C GLN A 163 6.83 9.57 -6.70
N GLN A 164 5.87 8.66 -6.53
CA GLN A 164 5.43 8.17 -5.22
C GLN A 164 5.62 6.67 -5.04
N SER A 165 6.38 6.02 -5.92
CA SER A 165 6.54 4.56 -5.90
C SER A 165 7.99 4.09 -6.05
N THR A 166 8.92 4.99 -6.40
CA THR A 166 10.32 4.63 -6.62
C THR A 166 11.17 4.96 -5.41
N PHE A 167 11.85 3.95 -4.85
CA PHE A 167 12.88 4.15 -3.86
C PHE A 167 14.24 4.26 -4.55
N ILE A 168 15.03 5.27 -4.16
CA ILE A 168 16.34 5.55 -4.77
C ILE A 168 17.37 5.64 -3.65
N ILE A 169 18.32 4.72 -3.63
CA ILE A 169 19.40 4.69 -2.64
C ILE A 169 20.76 4.62 -3.33
N PRO A 170 21.86 4.97 -2.63
CA PRO A 170 23.20 4.72 -3.13
C PRO A 170 23.41 3.23 -3.40
N LYS A 171 24.19 2.92 -4.44
CA LYS A 171 24.52 1.55 -4.81
C LYS A 171 25.15 0.78 -3.64
N GLY A 172 24.74 -0.48 -3.54
CA GLY A 172 25.30 -1.45 -2.62
C GLY A 172 24.35 -1.81 -1.47
N GLY A 173 24.68 -2.89 -0.76
CA GLY A 173 23.77 -3.54 0.17
C GLY A 173 23.16 -4.79 -0.45
N GLY A 174 22.24 -5.39 0.29
CA GLY A 174 21.37 -6.47 -0.14
C GLY A 174 19.91 -6.11 0.13
N TRP A 175 19.03 -6.99 -0.30
CA TRP A 175 17.59 -6.85 -0.08
C TRP A 175 17.02 -8.18 0.36
N GLU A 176 16.06 -8.11 1.26
CA GLU A 176 15.21 -9.23 1.63
C GLU A 176 13.80 -8.92 1.13
N VAL A 177 13.29 -9.77 0.23
CA VAL A 177 11.90 -9.73 -0.21
C VAL A 177 11.10 -10.61 0.73
N VAL A 178 10.18 -9.99 1.47
CA VAL A 178 9.32 -10.68 2.43
C VAL A 178 7.95 -10.88 1.81
N MET A 179 7.58 -12.14 1.61
CA MET A 179 6.20 -12.51 1.25
C MET A 179 5.35 -12.50 2.52
N CYS A 180 4.16 -11.91 2.46
CA CYS A 180 3.27 -11.76 3.61
C CYS A 180 3.91 -11.05 4.82
N PRO A 181 4.44 -9.81 4.65
CA PRO A 181 4.99 -9.07 5.77
C PRO A 181 3.89 -8.71 6.78
N GLU A 182 4.25 -8.64 8.06
CA GLU A 182 3.34 -8.20 9.11
C GLU A 182 3.11 -6.68 9.09
N GLY A 183 1.97 -6.24 9.65
CA GLY A 183 1.69 -4.83 9.87
C GLY A 183 0.75 -4.22 8.84
N ARG A 184 1.11 -3.04 8.31
CA ARG A 184 0.32 -2.28 7.33
C ARG A 184 1.18 -1.87 6.14
N SER A 185 0.55 -1.56 5.02
CA SER A 185 1.25 -0.93 3.90
C SER A 185 1.90 0.39 4.32
N THR A 186 3.04 0.68 3.73
CA THR A 186 3.84 1.87 4.04
C THR A 186 3.41 3.08 3.21
N ASP A 187 3.69 4.27 3.74
CA ASP A 187 3.49 5.57 3.09
C ASP A 187 4.74 6.45 3.17
N ILE A 188 5.90 5.81 3.09
CA ILE A 188 7.25 6.38 3.26
C ILE A 188 7.52 7.46 2.22
N LEU A 189 7.30 7.21 0.93
CA LEU A 189 7.67 8.18 -0.12
C LEU A 189 6.81 9.44 -0.04
N ARG A 190 5.54 9.29 0.39
CA ARG A 190 4.64 10.42 0.63
C ARG A 190 5.06 11.26 1.83
N LYS A 191 5.58 10.65 2.89
CA LYS A 191 5.89 11.34 4.15
C LYS A 191 7.34 11.81 4.27
N LEU A 192 8.26 10.95 3.84
CA LEU A 192 9.70 11.11 3.94
C LEU A 192 10.34 11.38 2.57
N GLY A 193 9.56 11.87 1.60
CA GLY A 193 10.03 12.15 0.25
C GLY A 193 11.18 13.16 0.22
N SER A 194 11.22 14.12 1.16
CA SER A 194 12.31 15.09 1.24
C SER A 194 13.64 14.47 1.65
N GLU A 195 13.58 13.50 2.56
CA GLU A 195 14.70 12.73 3.09
C GLU A 195 15.16 11.69 2.07
N MET A 196 14.22 11.09 1.35
CA MET A 196 14.51 10.23 0.21
C MET A 196 15.22 11.01 -0.89
N PHE A 197 14.75 12.23 -1.21
CA PHE A 197 15.41 13.10 -2.18
C PHE A 197 16.81 13.53 -1.72
N GLU A 198 16.98 13.87 -0.44
CA GLU A 198 18.29 14.17 0.16
C GLU A 198 19.26 12.98 -0.01
N LEU A 199 18.80 11.77 0.31
CA LEU A 199 19.58 10.55 0.16
C LEU A 199 19.93 10.25 -1.30
N ALA A 200 18.95 10.33 -2.20
CA ALA A 200 19.10 10.04 -3.62
C ALA A 200 20.10 11.02 -4.27
N SER A 201 19.99 12.31 -3.95
CA SER A 201 20.82 13.37 -4.54
C SER A 201 22.22 13.44 -3.92
N GLY A 202 22.31 13.28 -2.59
CA GLY A 202 23.53 13.51 -1.82
C GLY A 202 24.33 12.24 -1.49
N GLY A 203 23.77 11.07 -1.73
CA GLY A 203 24.38 9.77 -1.41
C GLY A 203 24.40 9.44 0.10
N LYS A 204 23.96 10.37 0.95
CA LYS A 204 23.92 10.24 2.41
C LYS A 204 22.95 11.24 3.02
N LEU A 205 22.41 10.89 4.18
CA LEU A 205 21.60 11.79 4.99
C LEU A 205 22.49 12.71 5.83
N SER A 206 22.06 13.96 6.02
CA SER A 206 22.68 14.88 6.95
C SER A 206 22.56 14.37 8.40
N PRO A 207 23.50 14.75 9.30
CA PRO A 207 23.43 14.36 10.70
C PRO A 207 22.12 14.78 11.39
N HIS A 208 21.55 15.91 10.97
CA HIS A 208 20.28 16.40 11.48
C HIS A 208 19.11 15.49 11.06
N THR A 209 19.00 15.18 9.77
CA THR A 209 17.98 14.25 9.24
C THR A 209 18.10 12.87 9.90
N LEU A 210 19.33 12.35 10.02
CA LEU A 210 19.59 11.07 10.67
C LEU A 210 19.19 11.05 12.15
N LYS A 211 19.35 12.17 12.86
CA LYS A 211 18.91 12.29 14.27
C LYS A 211 17.38 12.31 14.36
N ARG A 212 16.71 13.00 13.43
CA ARG A 212 15.24 13.05 13.37
C ARG A 212 14.63 11.68 13.07
N LEU A 213 15.12 10.98 12.04
CA LEU A 213 14.62 9.65 11.65
C LEU A 213 14.87 8.58 12.72
N ARG A 214 15.88 8.75 13.57
CA ARG A 214 16.14 7.84 14.71
C ARG A 214 15.34 8.15 15.96
N ASN A 215 14.73 9.34 16.05
CA ASN A 215 13.99 9.71 17.25
C ASN A 215 12.62 8.99 17.28
N ALA A 216 12.44 8.10 18.26
CA ALA A 216 11.26 7.28 18.41
C ALA A 216 9.96 8.09 18.57
N THR A 217 10.02 9.34 19.06
CA THR A 217 8.84 10.19 19.16
C THR A 217 8.27 10.55 17.78
N TYR A 218 9.10 10.78 16.77
CA TYR A 218 8.64 11.00 15.40
C TYR A 218 8.01 9.72 14.79
N VAL A 219 8.59 8.57 15.09
CA VAL A 219 8.08 7.25 14.67
C VAL A 219 6.73 6.91 15.35
N MET A 220 6.51 7.39 16.58
CA MET A 220 5.33 7.11 17.40
C MET A 220 4.23 8.18 17.27
N GLU A 221 4.57 9.45 17.08
CA GLU A 221 3.64 10.56 16.84
C GLU A 221 2.83 10.30 15.55
N GLU A 222 3.41 9.58 14.58
CA GLU A 222 2.72 9.16 13.36
C GLU A 222 2.15 7.73 13.35
N ARG A 223 2.40 6.94 14.41
CA ARG A 223 1.54 5.78 14.72
C ARG A 223 0.19 6.24 15.30
N GLY A 224 0.08 7.51 15.71
CA GLY A 224 -1.10 8.16 16.31
C GLY A 224 -2.26 8.52 15.38
N SER A 225 -2.33 8.01 14.14
CA SER A 225 -3.57 7.94 13.37
C SER A 225 -4.09 6.50 13.21
N ALA A 226 -3.66 5.61 14.11
CA ALA A 226 -4.51 4.51 14.51
C ALA A 226 -5.54 5.13 15.47
N GLY A 227 -6.82 5.16 15.08
CA GLY A 227 -7.89 5.60 15.95
C GLY A 227 -7.82 4.85 17.27
N GLY A 228 -7.26 5.49 18.29
CA GLY A 228 -7.38 5.06 19.66
C GLY A 228 -8.87 5.10 19.99
N VAL A 229 -9.50 3.93 19.97
CA VAL A 229 -10.81 3.73 20.58
C VAL A 229 -10.66 4.20 22.01
N ARG A 230 -11.17 5.40 22.31
CA ARG A 230 -11.43 5.80 23.69
C ARG A 230 -12.38 4.73 24.21
N PRO A 231 -12.00 3.90 25.20
CA PRO A 231 -12.95 2.98 25.79
C PRO A 231 -14.09 3.87 26.30
N TRP A 232 -15.27 3.69 25.73
CA TRP A 232 -16.43 4.45 26.16
C TRP A 232 -16.54 4.19 27.67
N ALA A 233 -16.41 5.27 28.44
CA ALA A 233 -16.62 5.16 29.86
C ALA A 233 -18.05 4.63 30.03
N ILE A 234 -18.15 3.52 30.74
CA ILE A 234 -19.39 2.93 31.23
C ILE A 234 -20.18 4.07 31.89
N MET A 235 -21.11 4.67 31.16
CA MET A 235 -22.09 5.57 31.73
C MET A 235 -23.14 4.66 32.37
N LEU A 236 -22.82 4.18 33.57
CA LEU A 236 -23.78 3.63 34.51
C LEU A 236 -24.88 4.69 34.69
N MET A 237 -26.00 4.51 33.98
CA MET A 237 -27.25 5.17 34.31
C MET A 237 -27.67 4.67 35.70
N ILE A 238 -27.20 5.37 36.71
CA ILE A 238 -27.75 5.32 38.05
C ILE A 238 -29.14 5.96 37.95
N CYS A 239 -30.17 5.12 37.79
CA CYS A 239 -31.55 5.50 38.02
C CYS A 239 -31.72 5.80 39.52
N VAL A 240 -31.45 7.05 39.92
CA VAL A 240 -31.92 7.59 41.20
C VAL A 240 -33.14 8.45 40.86
N VAL A 241 -34.30 7.80 40.77
CA VAL A 241 -35.57 8.49 40.93
C VAL A 241 -35.73 8.70 42.43
N VAL A 242 -35.35 9.90 42.89
CA VAL A 242 -35.64 10.36 44.25
C VAL A 242 -37.15 10.43 44.41
N ALA A 243 -37.70 9.48 45.16
CA ALA A 243 -39.01 9.64 45.78
C ALA A 243 -38.90 10.76 46.82
N CYS A 244 -39.36 11.96 46.47
CA CYS A 244 -39.74 12.97 47.46
C CYS A 244 -41.26 13.01 47.54
N SER A 245 -41.72 12.28 48.54
CA SER A 245 -43.03 12.31 49.15
C SER A 245 -43.31 13.69 49.80
N TRP A 246 -44.61 14.03 49.87
CA TRP A 246 -45.29 15.03 50.75
C TRP A 246 -45.41 16.45 50.16
N THR A 247 -46.53 17.18 50.19
CA THR A 247 -47.89 17.06 50.77
C THR A 247 -48.68 18.34 50.38
N ILE A 248 -50.03 18.31 50.46
CA ILE A 248 -50.98 19.46 50.59
C ILE A 248 -51.22 20.25 49.28
N PHE A 249 -52.40 20.34 48.67
CA PHE A 249 -53.81 20.47 49.09
C PHE A 249 -54.74 19.63 48.21
#